data_AF-A0A3D1YWQ5-F1
#
_entry.id   AF-A0A3D1YWQ5-F1
#
_cell.length_a   1.000
_cell.length_b   1.000
_cell.length_c   1.000
_cell.angle_alpha   90.00
_cell.angle_beta   90.00
_cell.angle_gamma   90.00
#
_symmetry.space_group_name_H-M   'P 1'
#
loop_
_entity.id
_entity.type
_entity.pdbx_description
1 polymer ?
#
loop_
_entity_poly.entity_id
_entity_poly.type
_entity_poly.pdbx_seq_one_letter_code
_entity_poly.pdbx_strand_id
1 'polypeptide(L)' 'DDPLAMYLSDICTIPVNLAGLPGISVPCGTVDGLPVGLQVIGKTLGEEMMLRVAYSFEQSFGWSEKPKL' A
#
# COMPACT_ATOMS: atom_id res chain seq x y z
N ASP A 1 7.91 -8.19 -22.84
CA ASP A 1 8.98 -7.21 -23.04
C ASP A 1 8.45 -5.84 -23.45
N ASP A 2 7.64 -5.23 -22.58
CA ASP A 2 7.28 -3.82 -22.69
C ASP A 2 8.01 -3.06 -21.56
N PRO A 3 9.06 -2.27 -21.87
CA PRO A 3 9.80 -1.52 -20.86
C PRO A 3 8.93 -0.46 -20.16
N LEU A 4 7.83 0.00 -20.77
CA LEU A 4 6.90 0.93 -20.12
C LEU A 4 6.06 0.25 -19.04
N ALA A 5 5.68 -1.02 -19.23
CA ALA A 5 4.97 -1.80 -18.23
C ALA A 5 5.77 -1.94 -16.91
N MET A 6 7.11 -2.01 -17.01
CA MET A 6 7.99 -1.98 -15.85
C MET A 6 7.86 -0.65 -15.09
N TYR A 7 7.91 0.49 -15.78
CA TYR A 7 7.78 1.81 -15.14
C TYR A 7 6.39 2.05 -14.54
N LEU A 8 5.33 1.52 -15.17
CA LEU A 8 3.96 1.67 -14.68
C LEU A 8 3.73 0.93 -13.36
N SER A 9 4.52 -0.11 -13.07
CA SER A 9 4.44 -0.84 -11.81
C SER A 9 4.72 0.05 -10.59
N ASP A 10 5.64 1.01 -10.76
CA ASP A 10 6.12 1.86 -9.66
C ASP A 10 5.50 3.27 -9.65
N ILE A 11 4.48 3.50 -10.49
CA ILE A 11 3.83 4.81 -10.61
C ILE A 11 3.25 5.31 -9.27
N CYS A 12 2.76 4.37 -8.45
CA CYS A 12 2.20 4.66 -7.14
C CYS A 12 3.27 4.79 -6.06
N THR A 13 4.48 4.25 -6.24
CA THR A 13 5.49 4.11 -5.18
C THR A 13 6.61 5.15 -5.29
N ILE A 14 7.11 5.43 -6.50
CA ILE A 14 8.23 6.36 -6.76
C ILE A 14 8.03 7.76 -6.16
N PRO A 15 6.84 8.40 -6.23
CA PRO A 15 6.67 9.75 -5.70
C PRO A 15 7.00 9.85 -4.20
N VAL A 16 6.75 8.78 -3.44
CA VAL A 16 7.02 8.71 -1.98
C VAL A 16 8.50 8.76 -1.70
N ASN A 17 9.30 8.00 -2.45
CA ASN A 17 10.75 7.97 -2.32
C ASN A 17 11.38 9.32 -2.70
N LEU A 18 10.93 9.93 -3.80
CA LEU A 18 11.45 11.22 -4.25
C LEU A 18 11.14 12.35 -3.26
N ALA A 19 9.98 12.29 -2.60
CA ALA A 19 9.58 13.27 -1.58
C ALA A 19 10.20 13.00 -0.20
N GLY A 20 10.87 11.85 0.01
CA GLY A 20 11.40 11.46 1.32
C GLY A 20 10.32 11.27 2.39
N LEU A 21 9.13 10.81 1.99
CA LEU A 21 7.99 10.63 2.87
C LEU A 21 7.89 9.18 3.36
N PRO A 22 7.33 8.94 4.56
CA PRO A 22 6.98 7.59 4.98
C PRO A 22 5.75 7.09 4.21
N GLY A 23 5.75 5.81 3.84
CA GLY A 23 4.62 5.15 3.21
C GLY A 23 4.43 3.73 3.76
N ILE A 24 3.18 3.28 3.80
CA ILE A 24 2.80 1.91 4.17
C ILE A 24 1.80 1.35 3.16
N SER A 25 1.92 0.05 2.87
CA SER A 25 0.93 -0.70 2.08
C SER A 25 0.25 -1.72 3.00
N VAL A 26 -1.07 -1.72 3.05
CA VAL A 26 -1.87 -2.69 3.80
C VAL A 26 -2.82 -3.44 2.87
N PRO A 27 -3.09 -4.74 3.09
CA PRO A 27 -4.04 -5.49 2.27
C PRO A 27 -5.45 -4.86 2.30
N CYS A 28 -6.08 -4.61 1.15
CA CYS A 28 -7.44 -4.03 1.04
C CYS A 28 -8.46 -4.76 0.14
N GLY A 29 -8.09 -5.85 -0.51
CA GLY A 29 -8.99 -6.89 -0.99
C GLY A 29 -8.25 -7.89 -1.87
N THR A 30 -9.01 -8.76 -2.54
CA THR A 30 -8.49 -9.55 -3.66
C THR A 30 -9.25 -9.21 -4.94
N VAL A 31 -8.53 -9.21 -6.07
CA VAL A 31 -9.11 -9.12 -7.41
C VAL A 31 -8.56 -10.30 -8.19
N ASP A 32 -9.45 -11.10 -8.78
CA ASP A 32 -9.08 -12.32 -9.51
C ASP A 32 -8.20 -13.30 -8.70
N GLY A 33 -8.39 -13.34 -7.38
CA GLY A 33 -7.63 -14.19 -6.47
C GLY A 33 -6.23 -13.64 -6.09
N LEU A 34 -5.85 -12.47 -6.60
CA LEU A 34 -4.58 -11.80 -6.28
C LEU A 34 -4.78 -10.69 -5.23
N PRO A 35 -3.85 -10.51 -4.28
CA PRO A 35 -3.95 -9.48 -3.25
C PRO A 35 -3.82 -8.07 -3.83
N VAL A 36 -4.66 -7.16 -3.35
CA VAL A 36 -4.61 -5.72 -3.63
C VAL A 36 -4.20 -4.98 -2.36
N GLY A 37 -3.27 -4.04 -2.49
CA GLY A 37 -2.79 -3.19 -1.41
C GLY A 37 -3.36 -1.77 -1.45
N LEU A 38 -3.70 -1.23 -0.29
CA LEU A 38 -4.00 0.18 -0.05
C LEU A 38 -2.72 0.88 0.42
N GLN A 39 -2.30 1.91 -0.30
CA GLN A 39 -1.14 2.72 0.06
C GLN A 39 -1.55 3.96 0.86
N VAL A 40 -0.93 4.16 2.02
CA VAL A 40 -1.07 5.35 2.86
C VAL A 40 0.28 6.06 2.91
N ILE A 41 0.29 7.36 2.61
CA ILE A 41 1.50 8.19 2.62
C ILE A 41 1.39 9.17 3.78
N GLY A 42 2.35 9.12 4.70
CA GLY A 42 2.43 10.04 5.83
C GLY A 42 3.15 11.34 5.48
N LYS A 43 3.04 12.32 6.37
CA LYS A 43 3.92 13.51 6.36
C LYS A 43 5.33 13.12 6.81
N THR A 44 6.32 13.99 6.59
CA THR A 44 7.67 13.82 7.15
C THR A 44 7.60 13.55 8.65
N LEU A 45 8.20 12.43 9.10
CA LEU A 45 8.16 11.95 10.49
C LEU A 45 6.73 11.74 11.05
N GLY A 46 5.77 11.45 10.17
CA GLY A 46 4.36 11.26 10.48
C GLY A 46 3.93 9.80 10.66
N GLU A 47 4.85 8.89 10.97
CA GLU A 47 4.62 7.44 11.02
C GLU A 47 3.57 7.07 12.06
N GLU A 48 3.48 7.79 13.19
CA GLU A 48 2.47 7.52 14.22
C GLU A 48 1.05 7.64 13.65
N MET A 49 0.75 8.74 12.94
CA MET A 49 -0.56 8.95 12.33
C MET A 49 -0.79 7.97 11.18
N MET A 50 0.24 7.72 10.37
CA MET A 50 0.18 6.75 9.27
C MET A 50 -0.18 5.35 9.78
N LEU A 51 0.45 4.89 10.87
CA LEU A 51 0.17 3.61 11.51
C LEU A 51 -1.22 3.58 12.15
N ARG A 52 -1.67 4.67 12.78
CA ARG A 52 -3.05 4.76 13.30
C ARG A 52 -4.10 4.64 12.20
N VAL A 53 -3.87 5.25 11.03
CA VAL A 53 -4.76 5.12 9.86
C VAL A 53 -4.77 3.69 9.34
N ALA A 54 -3.58 3.09 9.15
CA ALA A 54 -3.45 1.70 8.72
C ALA A 54 -4.16 0.73 9.67
N TYR A 55 -3.97 0.89 10.98
CA TYR A 55 -4.62 0.08 12.00
C TYR A 55 -6.15 0.27 12.02
N SER A 56 -6.62 1.51 11.92
CA SER A 56 -8.07 1.79 11.87
C SER A 56 -8.72 1.16 10.63
N PHE A 57 -8.00 1.18 9.50
CA PHE A 57 -8.43 0.50 8.29
C PHE A 57 -8.48 -1.02 8.48
N GLU A 58 -7.42 -1.64 9.01
CA GLU A 58 -7.35 -3.08 9.30
C GLU A 58 -8.53 -3.56 10.17
N GLN A 59 -8.78 -2.85 11.28
CA GLN A 59 -9.87 -3.16 12.21
C GLN A 59 -11.25 -3.05 11.57
N SER A 60 -11.43 -2.12 10.62
CA SER A 60 -12.71 -1.90 9.94
C SER A 60 -12.92 -2.84 8.75
N PHE A 61 -11.83 -3.18 8.06
CA PHE A 61 -11.86 -4.01 6.86
C PHE A 61 -11.99 -5.50 7.20
N GLY A 62 -11.48 -5.94 8.37
CA GLY A 62 -11.70 -7.30 8.86
C GLY A 62 -11.03 -8.38 8.00
N TRP A 63 -9.89 -8.06 7.38
CA TRP A 63 -9.16 -8.98 6.50
C TRP A 63 -8.80 -10.27 7.26
N SER A 64 -9.39 -11.39 6.86
CA SER A 64 -9.10 -12.72 7.45
C SER A 64 -8.56 -13.73 6.43
N GLU A 65 -8.61 -13.42 5.15
CA GLU A 65 -8.26 -14.37 4.08
C GLU A 65 -6.76 -14.34 3.77
N LYS A 66 -6.01 -15.33 4.24
CA LYS A 66 -4.63 -15.50 3.79
C LYS A 66 -4.62 -15.91 2.31
N PRO A 67 -3.79 -15.30 1.44
CA PRO A 67 -3.60 -15.76 0.08
C PRO A 67 -3.27 -17.24 0.08
N LYS A 68 -3.93 -18.03 -0.77
CA LYS A 68 -3.60 -19.45 -0.96
C LYS A 68 -2.30 -19.53 -1.75
N LEU A 69 -1.33 -20.27 -1.21
CA LEU A 69 -0.05 -20.58 -1.87
C LEU A 69 -0.24 -21.49 -3.08
#